data_AF-A0A1F7QS12-F1
#
_entry.id   AF-A0A1F7QS12-F1
#
_cell.length_a   1.000
_cell.length_b   1.000
_cell.length_c   1.000
_cell.angle_alpha   90.00
_cell.angle_beta   90.00
_cell.angle_gamma   90.00
#
_symmetry.space_group_name_H-M   'P 1'
#
loop_
_entity.id
_entity.type
_entity.pdbx_description
1 polymer ?
#
loop_
_entity_poly.entity_id
_entity_poly.type
_entity_poly.pdbx_seq_one_letter_code
_entity_poly.pdbx_strand_id
1 'polypeptide(L)'
;MSRRSRNNGLGSAIVIIILLAGGVMYSQGLSAPAIFNTIAAGIILIVLLSIFYSPIASIIRFLGRLVQRQRLKRIAHTYKPLDAMTWAEFEYFVAAWLKDKGYTNVRITEKYDLGVDIIAKKDGITWGVQVKHYN
;
A
#
# COMPACT_ATOMS: atom_id res chain seq x y z
N MET A 1 -23.94 -14.25 7.62
CA MET A 1 -23.82 -13.04 6.76
C MET A 1 -23.07 -13.42 5.49
N SER A 2 -23.72 -13.34 4.32
CA SER A 2 -23.12 -13.79 3.05
C SER A 2 -22.13 -12.75 2.49
N ARG A 3 -20.90 -13.18 2.21
CA ARG A 3 -19.94 -12.38 1.43
C ARG A 3 -20.37 -12.43 -0.04
N ARG A 4 -21.10 -11.42 -0.50
CA ARG A 4 -21.37 -11.22 -1.94
C ARG A 4 -20.04 -11.04 -2.68
N SER A 5 -19.76 -11.96 -3.60
CA SER A 5 -18.65 -11.89 -4.56
C SER A 5 -18.75 -10.60 -5.38
N ARG A 6 -17.84 -9.66 -5.12
CA ARG A 6 -17.72 -8.35 -5.80
C ARG A 6 -16.72 -8.42 -6.97
N ASN A 7 -16.53 -9.60 -7.57
CA ASN A 7 -15.59 -9.78 -8.70
C ASN A 7 -16.29 -9.92 -10.06
N ASN A 8 -17.62 -10.07 -10.08
CA ASN A 8 -18.34 -10.38 -11.32
C ASN A 8 -18.53 -9.16 -12.25
N GLY A 9 -18.38 -7.93 -11.74
CA GLY A 9 -18.58 -6.71 -12.54
C GLY A 9 -17.37 -6.26 -13.35
N LEU A 10 -16.15 -6.62 -12.93
CA LEU A 10 -14.93 -6.19 -13.62
C LEU A 10 -14.69 -6.99 -14.90
N GLY A 11 -14.88 -8.31 -14.83
CA GLY A 11 -14.73 -9.20 -15.99
C GLY A 11 -15.73 -8.88 -17.10
N SER A 12 -17.00 -8.63 -16.74
CA SER A 12 -18.02 -8.24 -17.71
C SER A 12 -17.73 -6.88 -18.35
N ALA A 13 -17.25 -5.90 -17.58
CA ALA A 13 -16.86 -4.60 -18.12
C ALA A 13 -15.70 -4.70 -19.13
N ILE A 14 -14.69 -5.52 -18.85
CA ILE A 14 -13.55 -5.72 -19.76
C ILE A 14 -14.01 -6.33 -21.09
N VAL A 15 -14.89 -7.32 -21.05
CA VAL A 15 -15.45 -7.94 -22.27
C VAL A 15 -16.24 -6.91 -23.10
N ILE A 16 -17.07 -6.11 -22.45
CA ILE A 16 -17.84 -5.05 -23.14
C ILE A 16 -16.91 -4.03 -23.81
N ILE A 17 -15.84 -3.60 -23.13
CA ILE A 17 -14.86 -2.66 -23.68
C ILE A 17 -14.15 -3.24 -24.90
N ILE A 18 -13.74 -4.52 -24.86
CA ILE A 18 -13.08 -5.19 -25.98
C ILE A 18 -14.03 -5.29 -27.19
N LEU A 19 -15.30 -5.64 -26.96
CA LEU A 19 -16.31 -5.73 -28.02
C LEU A 19 -16.60 -4.36 -28.65
N LEU A 20 -16.72 -3.30 -27.84
CA LEU A 20 -16.91 -1.94 -28.34
C LEU A 20 -15.69 -1.45 -29.13
N ALA A 21 -14.48 -1.67 -28.63
CA ALA A 21 -13.24 -1.31 -29.33
C ALA A 21 -13.14 -2.04 -30.68
N GLY A 22 -13.40 -3.35 -30.69
CA GLY A 22 -13.44 -4.13 -31.93
C GLY A 22 -14.49 -3.64 -32.92
N GLY A 23 -15.69 -3.30 -32.44
CA GLY A 23 -16.78 -2.76 -33.27
C GLY A 23 -16.44 -1.40 -33.89
N VAL A 24 -15.82 -0.49 -33.12
CA VAL A 24 -15.35 0.81 -33.63
C VAL A 24 -14.27 0.62 -34.69
N MET A 25 -13.31 -0.27 -34.45
CA MET A 25 -12.26 -0.56 -35.42
C MET A 25 -12.82 -1.17 -36.71
N TYR A 26 -13.80 -2.07 -36.60
CA TYR A 26 -14.49 -2.64 -37.76
C TYR A 26 -15.25 -1.57 -38.56
N SER A 27 -15.93 -0.64 -37.88
CA SER A 27 -16.61 0.49 -38.55
C SER A 27 -15.67 1.46 -39.27
N GLN A 28 -14.39 1.47 -38.91
CA GLN A 28 -13.34 2.25 -39.59
C GLN A 28 -12.72 1.51 -40.78
N GLY A 29 -13.24 0.32 -41.14
CA GLY A 29 -12.78 -0.47 -42.28
C GLY A 29 -11.53 -1.31 -42.01
N LEU A 30 -11.14 -1.49 -40.75
CA LEU A 30 -10.03 -2.37 -40.39
C LEU A 30 -10.40 -3.84 -40.60
N SER A 31 -9.47 -4.61 -41.15
CA SER A 31 -9.66 -6.05 -41.37
C SER A 31 -9.69 -6.81 -40.04
N ALA A 32 -10.43 -7.93 -40.00
CA ALA A 32 -10.52 -8.75 -38.80
C ALA A 32 -9.14 -9.20 -38.25
N PRO A 33 -8.14 -9.57 -39.08
CA PRO A 33 -6.79 -9.87 -38.60
C PRO A 33 -6.08 -8.66 -37.96
N ALA A 34 -6.28 -7.45 -38.52
CA ALA A 34 -5.69 -6.24 -37.96
C ALA A 34 -6.27 -5.93 -36.57
N ILE A 35 -7.60 -6.04 -36.41
CA ILE A 35 -8.29 -5.84 -35.13
C ILE A 35 -7.76 -6.82 -34.07
N PHE A 36 -7.67 -8.11 -34.42
CA PHE A 36 -7.16 -9.14 -33.51
C PHE A 36 -5.71 -8.85 -33.06
N ASN A 37 -4.83 -8.53 -34.01
CA ASN A 37 -3.43 -8.25 -33.71
C ASN A 37 -3.26 -7.01 -32.83
N THR A 38 -4.04 -5.95 -33.05
CA THR A 38 -3.99 -4.74 -32.21
C THR A 38 -4.43 -5.01 -30.78
N ILE A 39 -5.53 -5.77 -30.59
CA ILE A 39 -6.01 -6.12 -29.25
C ILE A 39 -4.99 -7.03 -28.54
N ALA A 40 -4.46 -8.04 -29.24
CA ALA A 40 -3.45 -8.94 -28.70
C ALA A 40 -2.17 -8.21 -28.29
N ALA A 41 -1.67 -7.29 -29.13
CA ALA A 41 -0.51 -6.46 -28.83
C ALA A 41 -0.74 -5.57 -27.59
N GLY A 42 -1.92 -4.99 -27.45
CA GLY A 42 -2.31 -4.20 -26.27
C GLY A 42 -2.30 -5.01 -24.97
N ILE A 43 -2.84 -6.24 -25.00
CA ILE A 43 -2.83 -7.13 -23.82
C ILE A 43 -1.41 -7.52 -23.44
N ILE A 44 -0.57 -7.89 -24.43
CA ILE A 44 0.84 -8.24 -24.20
C ILE A 44 1.58 -7.06 -23.55
N LEU A 45 1.37 -5.84 -24.05
CA LEU A 45 1.99 -4.63 -23.47
C LEU A 45 1.59 -4.42 -22.01
N ILE A 46 0.31 -4.57 -21.68
CA ILE A 46 -0.19 -4.44 -20.29
C ILE A 46 0.46 -5.48 -19.38
N VAL A 47 0.55 -6.74 -19.84
CA VAL A 47 1.20 -7.82 -19.08
C VAL A 47 2.67 -7.47 -18.84
N LEU A 48 3.41 -7.05 -19.87
CA LEU A 48 4.81 -6.65 -19.74
C LEU A 48 4.98 -5.51 -18.73
N LEU A 49 4.16 -4.45 -18.82
CA LEU A 49 4.21 -3.32 -17.87
C LEU A 49 3.91 -3.75 -16.43
N SER A 50 2.99 -4.70 -16.24
CA SER A 50 2.62 -5.20 -14.90
C SER A 50 3.77 -5.94 -14.20
N ILE A 51 4.61 -6.65 -14.97
CA ILE A 51 5.79 -7.36 -14.45
C ILE A 51 6.80 -6.36 -13.87
N PHE A 52 7.02 -5.23 -14.54
CA PHE A 52 7.97 -4.21 -14.11
C PHE A 52 7.41 -3.24 -13.05
N TYR A 53 6.09 -3.05 -12.99
CA TYR A 53 5.46 -2.17 -11.98
C TYR A 53 5.69 -2.66 -10.54
N SER A 54 5.56 -3.97 -10.31
CA SER A 54 5.71 -4.58 -8.99
C SER A 54 7.08 -4.34 -8.33
N PRO A 55 8.23 -4.59 -8.98
CA PRO A 55 9.55 -4.34 -8.40
C PRO A 55 9.81 -2.84 -8.17
N ILE A 56 9.39 -1.96 -9.08
CA ILE A 56 9.52 -0.50 -8.92
C ILE A 56 8.77 -0.02 -7.66
N ALA A 57 7.51 -0.43 -7.50
CA ALA A 57 6.72 -0.11 -6.32
C ALA A 57 7.32 -0.70 -5.03
N SER A 58 8.01 -1.84 -5.11
CA SER A 58 8.72 -2.44 -3.98
C SER A 58 9.95 -1.62 -3.57
N ILE A 59 10.73 -1.13 -4.53
CA ILE A 59 11.92 -0.29 -4.31
C ILE A 59 11.51 1.05 -3.68
N ILE A 60 10.49 1.71 -4.19
CA ILE A 60 9.98 2.98 -3.62
C ILE A 60 9.56 2.77 -2.15
N ARG A 61 8.82 1.69 -1.87
CA ARG A 61 8.45 1.32 -0.50
C ARG A 61 9.67 0.98 0.38
N PHE A 62 10.72 0.41 -0.19
CA PHE A 62 11.96 0.13 0.53
C PHE A 62 12.72 1.41 0.90
N LEU A 63 12.88 2.35 -0.04
CA LEU A 63 13.51 3.64 0.20
C LEU A 63 12.73 4.47 1.23
N GLY A 64 11.40 4.50 1.15
CA GLY A 64 10.56 5.15 2.16
C GLY A 64 10.77 4.56 3.57
N ARG A 65 10.94 3.24 3.68
CA ARG A 65 11.28 2.57 4.95
C ARG A 65 12.65 2.99 5.48
N LEU A 66 13.64 3.21 4.62
CA LEU A 66 14.98 3.65 5.04
C LEU A 66 14.96 5.09 5.56
N VAL A 67 14.28 6.00 4.87
CA VAL A 67 14.15 7.41 5.31
C VAL A 67 13.39 7.51 6.64
N GLN A 68 12.31 6.74 6.81
CA GLN A 68 11.59 6.69 8.09
C GLN A 68 12.48 6.19 9.24
N ARG A 69 13.32 5.16 9.00
CA ARG A 69 14.27 4.66 10.01
C ARG A 69 15.26 5.73 10.48
N GLN A 70 15.72 6.60 9.59
CA GLN A 70 16.67 7.66 9.95
C GLN A 70 16.02 8.78 10.78
N ARG A 71 14.77 9.17 10.48
CA ARG A 71 14.03 10.14 11.30
C ARG A 71 13.78 9.62 12.72
N LEU A 72 13.47 8.33 12.84
CA LEU A 72 13.23 7.67 14.12
C LEU A 72 14.48 7.57 14.99
N LYS A 73 15.65 7.30 14.40
CA LYS A 73 16.92 7.30 15.15
C LYS A 73 17.26 8.66 15.75
N ARG A 74 16.90 9.77 15.08
CA ARG A 74 17.13 11.12 15.60
C ARG A 74 16.26 11.43 16.83
N ILE A 75 14.99 11.02 16.80
CA ILE A 75 14.05 11.29 17.91
C ILE A 75 14.32 10.33 19.07
N ALA A 76 14.56 9.04 18.81
CA ALA A 76 14.85 8.04 19.84
C ALA A 76 16.16 8.28 20.61
N HIS A 77 17.12 8.99 20.01
CA HIS A 77 18.37 9.42 20.68
C HIS A 77 18.30 10.81 21.31
N THR A 78 17.14 11.47 21.31
CA THR A 78 17.01 12.70 22.07
C THR A 78 17.01 12.33 23.56
N TYR A 79 18.01 12.82 24.30
CA TYR A 79 18.18 12.66 25.75
C TYR A 79 17.11 13.40 26.57
N LYS A 80 15.91 13.57 26.01
CA LYS A 80 14.80 14.26 26.65
C LYS A 80 14.21 13.31 27.69
N PRO A 81 14.08 13.73 28.96
CA PRO A 81 13.33 12.98 29.96
C PRO A 81 11.94 12.63 29.42
N LEU A 82 11.45 11.44 29.73
CA LEU A 82 10.14 10.95 29.26
C LEU A 82 9.04 11.98 29.56
N ASP A 83 9.06 12.51 30.78
CA ASP A 83 8.13 13.49 31.34
C ASP A 83 8.14 14.84 30.60
N ALA A 84 9.22 15.14 29.88
CA ALA A 84 9.34 16.36 29.09
C ALA A 84 8.87 16.16 27.64
N MET A 85 8.64 14.92 27.19
CA MET A 85 8.17 14.63 25.84
C MET A 85 6.74 15.12 25.64
N THR A 86 6.49 15.76 24.50
CA THR A 86 5.13 16.03 24.05
C THR A 86 4.41 14.70 23.79
N TRP A 87 3.07 14.71 23.81
CA TRP A 87 2.26 13.52 23.52
C TRP A 87 2.66 12.87 22.18
N ALA A 88 2.93 13.69 21.15
CA ALA A 88 3.36 13.21 19.84
C ALA A 88 4.77 12.59 19.92
N GLU A 89 5.73 13.27 20.57
CA GLU A 89 7.09 12.73 20.76
C GLU A 89 7.08 11.38 21.49
N PHE A 90 6.19 11.21 22.46
CA PHE A 90 6.02 9.95 23.20
C PHE A 90 5.46 8.82 22.31
N GLU A 91 4.50 9.10 21.42
CA GLU A 91 4.05 8.12 20.42
C GLU A 91 5.19 7.68 19.48
N TYR A 92 6.03 8.63 19.04
CA TYR A 92 7.22 8.32 18.25
C TYR A 92 8.24 7.48 19.04
N PHE A 93 8.41 7.76 20.33
CA PHE A 93 9.27 6.99 21.22
C PHE A 93 8.78 5.54 21.35
N VAL A 94 7.50 5.32 21.63
CA VAL A 94 6.91 3.97 21.74
C VAL A 94 7.02 3.21 20.41
N ALA A 95 6.79 3.88 19.27
CA ALA A 95 6.97 3.28 17.95
C ALA A 95 8.43 2.85 17.69
N ALA A 96 9.41 3.59 18.20
CA ALA A 96 10.82 3.22 18.13
C ALA A 96 11.15 2.04 19.05
N TRP A 97 10.63 2.05 20.28
CA TRP A 97 10.79 0.96 21.24
C TRP A 97 10.21 -0.37 20.71
N LEU A 98 9.03 -0.34 20.08
CA LEU A 98 8.46 -1.54 19.45
C LEU A 98 9.38 -2.11 18.36
N LYS A 99 10.02 -1.27 17.56
CA LYS A 99 10.99 -1.73 16.54
C LYS A 99 12.19 -2.41 17.17
N ASP A 100 12.71 -1.86 18.27
CA ASP A 100 13.81 -2.45 19.03
C ASP A 100 13.44 -3.83 19.60
N LYS A 101 12.18 -4.01 20.03
CA LYS A 101 11.63 -5.29 20.49
C LYS A 101 11.30 -6.30 19.38
N GLY A 102 11.75 -6.04 18.15
CA GLY A 102 11.61 -6.95 17.01
C GLY A 102 10.27 -6.85 16.27
N TYR A 103 9.45 -5.83 16.55
CA TYR A 103 8.24 -5.60 15.77
C TYR A 103 8.58 -5.04 14.37
N THR A 104 7.84 -5.53 13.38
CA THR A 104 7.93 -5.13 11.98
C THR A 104 6.72 -4.33 11.56
N ASN A 105 6.80 -3.61 10.43
CA ASN A 105 5.70 -2.82 9.88
C ASN A 105 5.04 -1.84 10.88
N VAL A 106 5.84 -1.25 11.78
CA VAL A 106 5.36 -0.31 12.81
C VAL A 106 5.05 1.05 12.15
N ARG A 107 3.80 1.50 12.25
CA ARG A 107 3.27 2.75 11.66
C ARG A 107 2.43 3.50 12.68
N ILE A 108 2.66 4.80 12.81
CA ILE A 108 1.79 5.69 13.60
C ILE A 108 0.55 6.03 12.78
N THR A 109 -0.59 6.10 13.44
CA THR A 109 -1.89 6.41 12.85
C THR A 109 -2.27 7.85 13.22
N GLU A 110 -1.88 8.81 12.37
CA GLU A 110 -2.11 10.25 12.59
C GLU A 110 -3.59 10.66 12.61
N LYS A 111 -4.52 9.77 12.22
CA LYS A 111 -5.92 10.12 12.00
C LYS A 111 -6.85 8.99 12.42
N TYR A 112 -7.57 9.25 13.51
CA TYR A 112 -8.82 8.64 13.98
C TYR A 112 -9.30 7.42 13.19
N ASP A 113 -9.29 6.25 13.84
CA ASP A 113 -10.33 5.23 13.74
C ASP A 113 -10.07 4.12 14.79
N LEU A 114 -10.76 4.22 15.94
CA LEU A 114 -10.86 3.20 17.02
C LEU A 114 -9.84 3.23 18.18
N GLY A 115 -9.13 4.34 18.44
CA GLY A 115 -8.21 4.42 19.60
C GLY A 115 -6.97 3.54 19.43
N VAL A 116 -6.41 3.51 18.22
CA VAL A 116 -5.13 2.87 17.94
C VAL A 116 -4.21 3.98 17.44
N ASP A 117 -3.07 4.15 18.10
CA ASP A 117 -2.07 5.17 17.76
C ASP A 117 -0.91 4.57 16.97
N ILE A 118 -0.67 3.26 17.11
CA ILE A 118 0.39 2.54 16.41
C ILE A 118 -0.13 1.17 15.93
N ILE A 119 0.12 0.84 14.66
CA ILE A 119 -0.06 -0.52 14.14
C ILE A 119 1.31 -1.18 14.00
N ALA A 120 1.48 -2.40 14.50
CA ALA A 120 2.73 -3.15 14.47
C ALA A 120 2.49 -4.64 14.12
N LYS A 121 3.52 -5.35 13.65
CA LYS A 121 3.44 -6.79 13.36
C LYS A 121 4.57 -7.57 14.02
N LYS A 122 4.24 -8.69 14.67
CA LYS A 122 5.21 -9.62 15.26
C LYS A 122 4.66 -11.03 15.22
N ASP A 123 5.51 -11.99 14.83
CA ASP A 123 5.17 -13.42 14.80
C ASP A 123 3.88 -13.73 13.99
N GLY A 124 3.72 -13.03 12.86
CA GLY A 124 2.53 -13.16 11.99
C GLY A 124 1.27 -12.44 12.50
N ILE A 125 1.28 -11.89 13.72
CA ILE A 125 0.14 -11.20 14.34
C ILE A 125 0.24 -9.70 14.10
N THR A 126 -0.91 -9.06 13.82
CA THR A 126 -1.02 -7.59 13.71
C THR A 126 -1.58 -7.04 15.02
N TRP A 127 -0.85 -6.09 15.60
CA TRP A 127 -1.16 -5.43 16.86
C TRP A 127 -1.61 -3.99 16.60
N GLY A 128 -2.72 -3.59 17.22
CA GLY A 128 -3.07 -2.19 17.43
C GLY A 128 -2.64 -1.79 18.83
N VAL A 129 -1.87 -0.72 18.95
CA VAL A 129 -1.33 -0.21 20.22
C VAL A 129 -1.88 1.19 20.44
N GLN A 130 -2.57 1.39 21.55
CA GLN A 130 -2.89 2.71 22.08
C GLN A 130 -1.74 3.14 22.99
N VAL A 131 -1.27 4.36 22.79
CA VAL A 131 -0.27 5.05 23.57
C VAL A 131 -0.98 6.08 24.46
N LYS A 132 -0.62 6.12 25.74
CA LYS A 132 -1.05 7.15 26.68
C LYS A 132 0.17 7.65 27.45
N HIS A 133 0.41 8.95 27.38
CA HIS A 133 1.44 9.62 28.16
C HIS A 133 0.76 10.24 29.39
N TYR A 134 0.87 9.59 30.54
CA TYR A 134 0.46 10.14 31.83
C TYR A 134 1.71 10.71 32.49
N ASN A 135 1.68 12.00 32.80
CA ASN A 135 2.72 12.71 33.53
C ASN A 135 2.20 13.03 34.93
#